data_AF-A0AAJ3B2U2-F1
#
_entry.id   AF-A0AAJ3B2U2-F1
#
_cell.length_a   1.000
_cell.length_b   1.000
_cell.length_c   1.000
_cell.angle_alpha   90.00
_cell.angle_beta   90.00
_cell.angle_gamma   90.00
#
_symmetry.space_group_name_H-M   'P 1'
#
loop_
_entity.id
_entity.type
_entity.pdbx_description
1 polymer ?
#
loop_
_entity_poly.entity_id
_entity_poly.type
_entity_poly.pdbx_seq_one_letter_code
_entity_poly.pdbx_strand_id
1 'polypeptide(L)'
;MILCEYLVGVGGNNVPTIILNGQAGYIGDDLVLGRCDLITRMGRVDLIIELVDEDGTPCEWVSLVALPKNVTELLEAGTVIGVIDGVRELGVANPVRGVELDNGVVNYAT
;
A
#
# COMPACT_ATOMS: atom_id res chain seq x y z
N MET A 1 8.19 3.74 -11.84
CA MET A 1 8.00 2.64 -10.88
C MET A 1 9.26 2.50 -10.05
N ILE A 2 9.12 2.64 -8.74
CA ILE A 2 10.18 2.57 -7.73
C ILE A 2 10.13 1.18 -7.12
N LEU A 3 11.27 0.49 -7.08
CA LEU A 3 11.42 -0.76 -6.34
C LEU A 3 11.92 -0.42 -4.94
N CYS A 4 11.15 -0.75 -3.92
CA CYS A 4 11.49 -0.42 -2.54
C CYS A 4 11.90 -1.67 -1.77
N GLU A 5 13.00 -1.55 -1.02
CA GLU A 5 13.24 -2.45 0.09
C GLU A 5 12.28 -2.09 1.23
N TYR A 6 11.80 -3.10 1.94
CA TYR A 6 10.87 -2.88 3.05
C TYR A 6 11.10 -3.88 4.17
N LEU A 7 10.65 -3.51 5.36
CA LEU A 7 10.54 -4.35 6.54
C LEU A 7 9.06 -4.52 6.88
N VAL A 8 8.72 -5.64 7.51
CA VAL A 8 7.38 -5.85 8.08
C VAL A 8 7.51 -5.96 9.58
N GLY A 9 6.89 -5.03 10.29
CA GLY A 9 6.78 -5.00 11.75
C GLY A 9 5.34 -5.24 12.20
N VAL A 10 5.14 -5.25 13.52
CA VAL A 10 3.81 -5.22 14.13
C VAL A 10 3.54 -3.79 14.60
N GLY A 11 2.51 -3.15 14.06
CA GLY A 11 2.10 -1.79 14.43
C GLY A 11 1.31 -1.75 15.75
N GLY A 12 0.89 -0.55 16.14
CA GLY A 12 0.23 -0.29 17.43
C GLY A 12 -1.09 -1.04 17.68
N ASN A 13 -1.75 -1.51 16.62
CA ASN A 13 -3.01 -2.27 16.71
C ASN A 13 -2.83 -3.80 16.58
N ASN A 14 -1.61 -4.31 16.75
CA ASN A 14 -1.24 -5.72 16.48
C ASN A 14 -1.47 -6.16 15.02
N VAL A 15 -1.69 -5.22 14.10
CA VAL A 15 -1.74 -5.48 12.66
C VAL A 15 -0.33 -5.29 12.09
N PRO A 16 0.13 -6.14 11.17
CA PRO A 16 1.38 -5.91 10.45
C PRO A 16 1.42 -4.53 9.81
N THR A 17 2.60 -3.93 9.80
CA THR A 17 2.88 -2.63 9.17
C THR A 17 4.11 -2.79 8.28
N ILE A 18 4.03 -2.25 7.07
CA ILE A 18 5.12 -2.23 6.10
C ILE A 18 5.91 -0.94 6.33
N ILE A 19 7.24 -1.02 6.39
CA ILE A 19 8.13 0.12 6.55
C ILE A 19 9.07 0.16 5.35
N LEU A 20 8.99 1.21 4.54
CA LEU A 20 9.87 1.40 3.39
C LEU A 20 11.27 1.82 3.87
N ASN A 21 12.30 1.16 3.36
CA ASN A 21 13.69 1.40 3.76
C ASN A 21 14.39 2.37 2.79
N GLY A 22 13.96 3.64 2.80
CA GLY A 22 14.53 4.70 1.96
C GLY A 22 15.21 5.79 2.80
N GLN A 23 16.45 6.17 2.45
CA GLN A 23 17.19 7.22 3.17
C GLN A 23 16.53 8.61 3.10
N ALA A 24 15.77 8.88 2.03
CA ALA A 24 15.11 10.17 1.78
C ALA A 24 13.57 10.06 1.68
N GLY A 25 13.03 8.90 2.04
CA GLY A 25 11.68 8.52 1.63
C GLY A 25 11.58 8.19 0.14
N TYR A 26 10.56 7.45 -0.23
CA TYR A 26 10.17 7.15 -1.60
C TYR A 26 8.91 7.91 -2.05
N ILE A 27 8.13 8.44 -1.11
CA ILE A 27 6.82 9.04 -1.35
C ILE A 27 6.96 10.55 -1.20
N GLY A 28 6.86 11.29 -2.31
CA GLY A 28 6.90 12.75 -2.32
C GLY A 28 5.83 13.37 -1.43
N ASP A 29 6.12 14.52 -0.80
CA ASP A 29 5.26 15.20 0.18
C ASP A 29 3.88 15.60 -0.37
N ASP A 30 3.79 15.83 -1.67
CA ASP A 30 2.60 16.21 -2.44
C ASP A 30 1.78 15.03 -2.97
N LEU A 31 2.24 13.79 -2.75
CA LEU A 31 1.57 12.60 -3.25
C LEU A 31 0.65 11.97 -2.20
N VAL A 32 -0.47 11.43 -2.68
CA VAL A 32 -1.43 10.65 -1.88
C VAL A 32 -1.67 9.27 -2.50
N LEU A 33 -2.28 8.39 -1.71
CA LEU A 33 -2.62 7.05 -2.17
C LEU A 33 -3.67 7.10 -3.29
N GLY A 34 -3.32 6.56 -4.46
CA GLY A 34 -4.26 6.28 -5.53
C GLY A 34 -4.78 4.85 -5.42
N ARG A 35 -4.46 4.03 -6.42
CA ARG A 35 -4.79 2.60 -6.43
C ARG A 35 -3.74 1.75 -5.74
N CYS A 36 -4.13 0.56 -5.32
CA CYS A 36 -3.20 -0.50 -4.91
C CYS A 36 -3.57 -1.75 -5.68
N ASP A 37 -2.66 -2.69 -5.91
CA ASP A 37 -2.95 -3.97 -6.57
C ASP A 37 -2.09 -5.09 -5.99
N LEU A 38 -2.72 -6.24 -5.71
CA LEU A 38 -2.01 -7.47 -5.39
C LEU A 38 -1.81 -8.31 -6.65
N ILE A 39 -0.54 -8.55 -7.00
CA ILE A 39 -0.14 -9.31 -8.18
C ILE A 39 0.38 -10.68 -7.73
N THR A 40 -0.47 -11.70 -7.87
CA THR A 40 -0.11 -13.08 -7.55
C THR A 40 0.70 -13.70 -8.69
N ARG A 41 1.87 -14.25 -8.36
CA ARG A 41 2.76 -15.00 -9.25
C ARG A 41 3.03 -16.38 -8.66
N MET A 42 3.66 -17.27 -9.44
CA MET A 42 4.06 -18.58 -8.93
C MET A 42 5.00 -18.43 -7.72
N GLY A 43 4.49 -18.75 -6.53
CA GLY A 43 5.26 -18.75 -5.28
C GLY A 43 5.48 -17.39 -4.62
N ARG A 44 4.87 -16.29 -5.11
CA ARG A 44 4.95 -14.98 -4.46
C ARG A 44 3.77 -14.08 -4.80
N VAL A 45 3.49 -13.12 -3.94
CA VAL A 45 2.54 -12.03 -4.20
C VAL A 45 3.30 -10.71 -4.08
N ASP A 46 3.15 -9.85 -5.07
CA ASP A 46 3.74 -8.51 -5.08
C ASP A 46 2.60 -7.49 -4.82
N LEU A 47 2.88 -6.40 -4.10
CA LEU A 47 1.96 -5.27 -3.95
C LEU A 47 2.47 -4.09 -4.78
N ILE A 48 1.60 -3.56 -5.62
CA ILE A 48 1.84 -2.33 -6.38
C ILE A 48 0.98 -1.23 -5.77
N ILE A 49 1.59 -0.09 -5.47
CA ILE A 49 0.92 1.09 -4.92
C ILE A 49 1.07 2.20 -5.95
N GLU A 50 -0.03 2.77 -6.41
CA GLU A 50 -0.08 3.96 -7.23
C GLU A 50 -0.21 5.19 -6.32
N LEU A 51 0.58 6.21 -6.64
CA LEU A 51 0.60 7.50 -5.96
C LEU A 51 0.13 8.56 -6.96
N VAL A 52 -0.80 9.40 -6.52
CA VAL A 52 -1.41 10.46 -7.32
C VAL A 52 -1.13 11.82 -6.69
N ASP A 53 -1.16 12.88 -7.49
CA ASP A 53 -1.17 14.26 -6.98
C ASP A 53 -2.52 14.66 -6.37
N GLU A 54 -2.62 15.89 -5.87
CA GLU A 54 -3.85 16.45 -5.29
C GLU A 54 -5.05 16.47 -6.26
N ASP A 55 -4.78 16.49 -7.57
CA ASP A 55 -5.80 16.46 -8.62
C ASP A 55 -6.20 15.03 -9.04
N GLY A 56 -5.57 14.00 -8.44
CA GLY A 56 -5.81 12.59 -8.73
C GLY A 56 -5.08 12.09 -9.98
N THR A 57 -4.09 12.84 -10.50
CA THR A 57 -3.26 12.41 -11.63
C THR A 57 -2.21 11.41 -11.15
N PRO A 58 -2.09 10.23 -11.77
CA PRO A 58 -1.03 9.28 -11.44
C PRO A 58 0.37 9.87 -11.68
N CYS A 59 1.17 9.91 -10.63
CA CYS A 59 2.53 10.45 -10.67
C CYS A 59 3.57 9.35 -10.54
N GLU A 60 3.38 8.46 -9.55
CA GLU A 60 4.38 7.45 -9.21
C GLU A 60 3.76 6.09 -8.86
N TRP A 61 4.60 5.05 -8.91
CA TRP A 61 4.21 3.70 -8.52
C TRP A 61 5.31 3.08 -7.68
N VAL A 62 4.96 2.53 -6.52
CA VAL A 62 5.84 1.78 -5.63
C VAL A 62 5.55 0.29 -5.77
N SER A 63 6.59 -0.52 -5.92
CA SER A 63 6.49 -1.97 -5.99
C SER A 63 7.15 -2.63 -4.78
N LEU A 64 6.35 -3.40 -4.04
CA LEU A 64 6.76 -4.21 -2.90
C LEU A 64 6.70 -5.68 -3.29
N VAL A 65 7.86 -6.24 -3.60
CA VAL A 65 7.98 -7.59 -4.14
C VAL A 65 7.96 -8.63 -3.01
N ALA A 66 7.34 -9.77 -3.27
CA ALA A 66 7.34 -10.93 -2.40
C ALA A 66 6.85 -10.64 -0.96
N LEU A 67 5.65 -10.06 -0.86
CA LEU A 67 5.01 -9.81 0.42
C LEU A 67 4.93 -11.08 1.28
N PRO A 68 5.16 -10.97 2.60
CA PRO A 68 4.94 -12.08 3.53
C PRO A 68 3.49 -12.57 3.52
N LYS A 69 3.30 -13.88 3.67
CA LYS A 69 2.00 -14.55 3.59
C LYS A 69 0.93 -13.97 4.52
N ASN A 70 1.31 -13.59 5.73
CA ASN A 70 0.39 -12.98 6.70
C ASN A 70 -0.09 -11.59 6.25
N VAL A 71 0.78 -10.80 5.61
CA VAL A 71 0.42 -9.48 5.05
C VAL A 71 -0.53 -9.67 3.88
N THR A 72 -0.24 -10.63 2.99
CA THR A 72 -1.10 -10.92 1.83
C THR A 72 -2.48 -11.40 2.26
N GLU A 73 -2.57 -12.30 3.24
CA GLU A 73 -3.86 -12.81 3.75
C GLU A 73 -4.72 -11.70 4.36
N LEU A 74 -4.10 -10.75 5.06
CA LEU A 74 -4.82 -9.60 5.65
C LEU A 74 -5.30 -8.63 4.57
N LEU A 75 -4.46 -8.30 3.59
CA LEU A 75 -4.87 -7.47 2.46
C LEU A 75 -5.99 -8.16 1.67
N GLU A 76 -5.87 -9.46 1.36
CA GLU A 76 -6.92 -10.26 0.73
C GLU A 76 -8.20 -10.32 1.57
N ALA A 77 -8.10 -10.24 2.90
CA ALA A 77 -9.26 -10.14 3.77
C ALA A 77 -9.96 -8.76 3.71
N GLY A 78 -9.30 -7.74 3.15
CA GLY A 78 -9.75 -6.34 3.16
C GLY A 78 -9.22 -5.54 4.35
N THR A 79 -8.28 -6.08 5.11
CA THR A 79 -7.67 -5.36 6.23
C THR A 79 -6.77 -4.25 5.72
N VAL A 80 -6.92 -3.05 6.27
CA VAL A 80 -6.01 -1.93 6.02
C VAL A 80 -4.69 -2.19 6.73
N ILE A 81 -3.59 -2.14 5.98
CA ILE A 81 -2.21 -2.25 6.46
C ILE A 81 -1.52 -0.91 6.27
N GLY A 82 -0.88 -0.42 7.34
CA GLY A 82 -0.06 0.79 7.26
C GLY A 82 1.20 0.54 6.43
N VAL A 83 1.52 1.50 5.56
CA VAL A 83 2.78 1.60 4.80
C VAL A 83 3.45 2.90 5.25
N ILE A 84 4.54 2.76 6.00
CA ILE A 84 5.30 3.87 6.57
C ILE A 84 6.50 4.16 5.69
N ASP A 85 6.71 5.44 5.37
CA ASP A 85 7.86 5.95 4.65
C ASP A 85 8.42 7.18 5.37
N GLY A 86 9.48 6.97 6.16
CA GLY A 86 10.02 8.01 7.04
C GLY A 86 8.97 8.47 8.07
N VAL A 87 8.50 9.71 7.93
CA VAL A 87 7.46 10.31 8.81
C VAL A 87 6.05 10.17 8.24
N ARG A 88 5.92 9.66 7.01
CA ARG A 88 4.63 9.48 6.34
C ARG A 88 4.08 8.09 6.61
N GLU A 89 2.77 8.01 6.69
CA GLU A 89 2.03 6.75 6.78
C GLU A 89 0.87 6.78 5.79
N LEU A 90 0.77 5.74 4.96
CA LEU A 90 -0.36 5.48 4.07
C LEU A 90 -1.10 4.22 4.53
N GLY A 91 -2.42 4.27 4.63
CA GLY A 91 -3.23 3.07 4.87
C GLY A 91 -3.56 2.37 3.55
N VAL A 92 -3.08 1.15 3.33
CA VAL A 92 -3.29 0.38 2.10
C VAL A 92 -4.20 -0.82 2.36
N ALA A 93 -5.21 -1.03 1.52
CA ALA A 93 -5.95 -2.30 1.46
C ALA A 93 -6.00 -2.83 0.02
N ASN A 94 -6.37 -4.10 -0.12
CA ASN A 94 -6.55 -4.70 -1.44
C ASN A 94 -7.76 -4.07 -2.15
N PRO A 95 -7.60 -3.53 -3.38
CA PRO A 95 -8.68 -2.89 -4.13
C PRO A 95 -9.81 -3.83 -4.49
N VAL A 96 -9.55 -5.14 -4.61
CA VAL A 96 -10.54 -6.14 -5.03
C VAL A 96 -11.67 -6.25 -4.00
N ARG A 97 -11.49 -5.70 -2.80
CA ARG A 97 -12.50 -5.63 -1.73
C ARG A 97 -12.87 -4.21 -1.30
N GLY A 98 -12.34 -3.18 -1.93
CA GLY A 98 -12.76 -1.81 -1.66
C GLY A 98 -14.21 -1.59 -2.09
N VAL A 99 -14.98 -0.87 -1.29
CA VAL A 99 -16.34 -0.45 -1.66
C VAL A 99 -16.23 0.89 -2.37
N GLU A 100 -16.53 0.91 -3.67
CA GLU A 100 -16.68 2.18 -4.40
C GLU A 100 -17.88 2.94 -3.82
N LEU A 101 -17.62 4.11 -3.23
CA LEU A 101 -18.64 5.02 -2.72
C LEU A 101 -19.29 5.78 -3.88
N ASP A 102 -20.47 6.34 -3.65
CA ASP A 102 -21.25 7.08 -4.67
C ASP A 102 -20.52 8.32 -5.25
N ASN A 103 -19.46 8.79 -4.58
CA ASN A 103 -18.59 9.89 -5.03
C ASN A 103 -17.37 9.41 -5.84
N GLY A 104 -17.29 8.12 -6.19
CA GLY A 104 -16.17 7.51 -6.90
C GLY A 104 -14.92 7.26 -6.03
N VAL A 105 -14.97 7.59 -4.73
CA VAL A 105 -13.90 7.28 -3.78
C VAL A 105 -14.04 5.82 -3.37
N VAL A 106 -12.98 5.04 -3.49
CA VAL A 106 -12.99 3.66 -3.02
C VAL A 106 -12.66 3.63 -1.52
N ASN A 107 -13.62 3.23 -0.70
CA ASN A 107 -13.43 3.05 0.73
C ASN A 107 -12.81 1.67 1.00
N TYR A 108 -11.64 1.70 1.62
CA TYR A 108 -10.85 0.53 1.97
C TYR A 108 -10.97 0.13 3.46
N ALA A 109 -11.73 0.88 4.26
CA ALA A 109 -11.77 0.81 5.72
C ALA A 109 -13.13 0.40 6.31
N THR A 110 -13.82 -0.59 5.72
CA THR A 110 -15.05 -1.18 6.30
C THR A 110 -14.79 -2.49 7.01
#